data_AF-A0A9D2PET0-F1
#
_entry.id   AF-A0A9D2PET0-F1
#
_cell.length_a   1.000
_cell.length_b   1.000
_cell.length_c   1.000
_cell.angle_alpha   90.00
_cell.angle_beta   90.00
_cell.angle_gamma   90.00
#
_symmetry.space_group_name_H-M   'P 1'
#
loop_
_entity.id
_entity.type
_entity.pdbx_description
1 polymer ?
#
loop_
_entity_poly.entity_id
_entity_poly.type
_entity_poly.pdbx_seq_one_letter_code
_entity_poly.pdbx_strand_id
1 'polypeptide(L)'
;MEPTIKIYVVCHKKSYVPKNPYLYPIQVGASIAGMRLPDMLHDDVGDNISEKNKSYCELTAQYWAWKNDDADYYGFFHYRRYFAFDPDLDRDDGWGNIAYDRISPEAIKEIKLIPSVMKKIVTQYDMITVKGRRYPRIVEGGKPLDVYHEYGVASFQHRKDLDITLDVLKEKYPEFADAAEEYMKSNVAHECNMFIMRKEIFHKYCEWLFDILFETEKRLDMTWYSVEEYRVMGYLAERLCGIYYTYLSKKKSIKCFELPKTLFHDTSPNEQLKPVFENGVPIVLSANDKFAPYLDVMIQSIVSNASPTRQYDIIVLFNDISEKNRNLIAWGARDKTNISIRFIRVCEYF
;
A
#
# COMPACT_ATOMS: atom_id res chain seq x y z
N MET A 1 -27.79 11.38 12.27
CA MET A 1 -27.22 10.04 12.03
C MET A 1 -25.73 10.11 12.31
N GLU A 2 -25.13 9.00 12.72
CA GLU A 2 -23.67 8.92 12.85
C GLU A 2 -23.02 9.03 11.46
N PRO A 3 -21.94 9.81 11.28
CA PRO A 3 -21.32 9.98 9.96
C PRO A 3 -20.67 8.67 9.51
N THR A 4 -20.85 8.34 8.24
CA THR A 4 -20.27 7.16 7.61
C THR A 4 -18.84 7.44 7.20
N ILE A 5 -17.87 6.79 7.83
CA ILE A 5 -16.44 6.93 7.53
C ILE A 5 -15.95 5.66 6.82
N LYS A 6 -15.45 5.80 5.59
CA LYS A 6 -14.86 4.71 4.82
C LYS A 6 -13.42 5.05 4.43
N ILE A 7 -12.47 4.30 4.97
CA ILE A 7 -11.05 4.41 4.65
C ILE A 7 -10.65 3.13 3.91
N TYR A 8 -10.35 3.25 2.63
CA TYR A 8 -9.95 2.14 1.78
C TYR A 8 -8.47 1.82 2.00
N VAL A 9 -8.18 0.56 2.33
CA VAL A 9 -6.80 0.08 2.46
C VAL A 9 -6.44 -0.62 1.15
N VAL A 10 -5.59 0.04 0.36
CA VAL A 10 -5.30 -0.36 -1.01
C VAL A 10 -4.26 -1.49 -1.07
N CYS A 11 -4.67 -2.64 -1.58
CA CYS A 11 -3.89 -3.88 -1.63
C CYS A 11 -3.69 -4.35 -3.09
N HIS A 12 -2.46 -4.63 -3.48
CA HIS A 12 -2.14 -5.31 -4.75
C HIS A 12 -1.68 -6.77 -4.54
N LYS A 13 -1.60 -7.20 -3.28
CA LYS A 13 -1.22 -8.55 -2.85
C LYS A 13 -1.96 -8.89 -1.56
N LYS A 14 -1.94 -10.17 -1.18
CA LYS A 14 -2.49 -10.63 0.09
C LYS A 14 -1.79 -9.90 1.25
N SER A 15 -2.56 -9.17 2.05
CA SER A 15 -2.05 -8.39 3.18
C SER A 15 -3.00 -8.44 4.36
N TYR A 16 -2.45 -8.46 5.57
CA TYR A 16 -3.19 -8.27 6.80
C TYR A 16 -3.66 -6.82 6.91
N VAL A 17 -4.98 -6.65 7.04
CA VAL A 17 -5.60 -5.37 7.39
C VAL A 17 -6.24 -5.54 8.78
N PRO A 18 -5.91 -4.66 9.75
CA PRO A 18 -6.42 -4.80 11.10
C PRO A 18 -7.94 -4.63 11.12
N LYS A 19 -8.64 -5.47 11.90
CA LYS A 19 -10.09 -5.38 12.06
C LYS A 19 -10.47 -4.02 12.66
N ASN A 20 -11.15 -3.20 11.87
CA ASN A 20 -11.61 -1.88 12.27
C ASN A 20 -12.83 -1.50 11.42
N PRO A 21 -13.92 -0.96 12.01
CA PRO A 21 -15.16 -0.65 11.30
C PRO A 21 -15.01 0.43 10.21
N TYR A 22 -13.91 1.18 10.19
CA TYR A 22 -13.66 2.20 9.18
C TYR A 22 -12.69 1.76 8.09
N LEU A 23 -12.04 0.60 8.23
CA LEU A 23 -11.04 0.12 7.25
C LEU A 23 -11.68 -0.89 6.30
N TYR A 24 -11.65 -0.57 5.02
CA TYR A 24 -12.21 -1.37 3.94
C TYR A 24 -11.08 -1.82 3.01
N PRO A 25 -10.59 -3.06 3.11
CA PRO A 25 -9.57 -3.54 2.21
C PRO A 25 -10.11 -3.61 0.78
N ILE A 26 -9.34 -3.12 -0.20
CA ILE A 26 -9.68 -3.15 -1.62
C ILE A 26 -8.51 -3.69 -2.43
N GLN A 27 -8.77 -4.73 -3.24
CA GLN A 27 -7.83 -5.19 -4.25
C GLN A 27 -7.85 -4.23 -5.44
N VAL A 28 -6.69 -3.72 -5.81
CA VAL A 28 -6.50 -2.93 -7.02
C VAL A 28 -5.91 -3.74 -8.17
N GLY A 29 -6.19 -3.31 -9.41
CA GLY A 29 -5.81 -4.02 -10.62
C GLY A 29 -6.46 -5.39 -10.71
N ALA A 30 -7.64 -5.58 -10.11
CA ALA A 30 -8.33 -6.86 -10.07
C ALA A 30 -8.65 -7.39 -11.49
N SER A 31 -8.90 -6.50 -12.46
CA SER A 31 -9.17 -6.88 -13.86
C SER A 31 -7.98 -7.51 -14.58
N ILE A 32 -6.76 -7.23 -14.13
CA ILE A 32 -5.50 -7.74 -14.70
C ILE A 32 -4.73 -8.66 -13.74
N ALA A 33 -5.31 -8.96 -12.57
CA ALA A 33 -4.72 -9.83 -11.58
C ALA A 33 -4.92 -11.30 -11.95
N GLY A 34 -3.90 -12.13 -11.75
CA GLY A 34 -4.02 -13.58 -11.93
C GLY A 34 -4.83 -14.28 -10.84
N MET A 35 -5.13 -13.59 -9.74
CA MET A 35 -5.90 -14.12 -8.62
C MET A 35 -6.71 -13.01 -7.94
N ARG A 36 -7.94 -13.35 -7.58
CA ARG A 36 -8.85 -12.50 -6.82
C ARG A 36 -8.66 -12.74 -5.32
N LEU A 37 -8.42 -11.68 -4.56
CA LEU A 37 -8.13 -11.77 -3.13
C LEU A 37 -9.44 -11.91 -2.34
N PRO A 38 -9.59 -12.93 -1.49
CA PRO A 38 -10.80 -13.10 -0.69
C PRO A 38 -10.92 -11.99 0.36
N ASP A 39 -12.15 -11.74 0.83
CA ASP A 39 -12.47 -10.81 1.91
C ASP A 39 -12.08 -9.34 1.66
N MET A 40 -12.03 -8.93 0.38
CA MET A 40 -11.74 -7.56 -0.05
C MET A 40 -12.81 -7.03 -1.02
N LEU A 41 -12.95 -5.70 -1.07
CA LEU A 41 -13.54 -5.02 -2.22
C LEU A 41 -12.62 -5.19 -3.43
N HIS A 42 -13.14 -4.94 -4.63
CA HIS A 42 -12.37 -5.06 -5.86
C HIS A 42 -12.68 -3.88 -6.77
N ASP A 43 -11.62 -3.28 -7.31
CA ASP A 43 -11.71 -2.06 -8.10
C ASP A 43 -12.22 -2.28 -9.54
N ASP A 44 -12.50 -3.51 -9.96
CA ASP A 44 -12.98 -3.91 -11.30
C ASP A 44 -14.51 -4.08 -11.40
N VAL A 45 -15.26 -3.68 -10.36
CA VAL A 45 -16.72 -3.78 -10.31
C VAL A 45 -17.37 -2.42 -10.57
N GLY A 46 -18.43 -2.36 -11.37
CA GLY A 46 -19.14 -1.10 -11.65
C GLY A 46 -18.34 -0.18 -12.57
N ASP A 47 -18.45 1.13 -12.39
CA ASP A 47 -17.67 2.12 -13.16
C ASP A 47 -16.24 2.19 -12.61
N ASN A 48 -15.25 1.86 -13.45
CA ASN A 48 -13.89 1.69 -12.99
C ASN A 48 -12.82 1.89 -14.07
N ILE A 49 -11.57 1.93 -13.61
CA ILE A 49 -10.35 1.98 -14.42
C ILE A 49 -9.32 0.94 -13.95
N SER A 50 -9.78 -0.22 -13.47
CA SER A 50 -8.93 -1.26 -12.86
C SER A 50 -7.82 -1.72 -13.82
N GLU A 51 -8.12 -1.77 -15.12
CA GLU A 51 -7.17 -2.14 -16.18
C GLU A 51 -5.99 -1.18 -16.31
N LYS A 52 -6.14 0.07 -15.84
CA LYS A 52 -5.10 1.10 -15.82
C LYS A 52 -4.20 1.02 -14.59
N ASN A 53 -4.39 0.04 -13.69
CA ASN A 53 -3.66 -0.05 -12.42
C ASN A 53 -2.13 -0.05 -12.56
N LYS A 54 -1.58 -0.61 -13.65
CA LYS A 54 -0.12 -0.57 -13.91
C LYS A 54 0.44 0.86 -13.95
N SER A 55 -0.37 1.83 -14.39
CA SER A 55 0.02 3.24 -14.44
C SER A 55 -0.56 4.07 -13.30
N TYR A 56 -1.86 3.89 -13.02
CA TYR A 56 -2.60 4.68 -12.02
C TYR A 56 -2.41 4.17 -10.58
N CYS A 57 -1.84 2.97 -10.40
CA CYS A 57 -1.57 2.38 -9.10
C CYS A 57 -2.79 2.46 -8.16
N GLU A 58 -2.62 2.95 -6.94
CA GLU A 58 -3.68 3.06 -5.93
C GLU A 58 -4.86 3.96 -6.34
N LEU A 59 -4.71 4.83 -7.34
CA LEU A 59 -5.78 5.70 -7.83
C LEU A 59 -6.94 4.92 -8.45
N THR A 60 -6.72 3.69 -8.86
CA THR A 60 -7.80 2.81 -9.34
C THR A 60 -8.84 2.52 -8.26
N ALA A 61 -8.40 2.31 -7.00
CA ALA A 61 -9.31 2.24 -5.85
C ALA A 61 -9.98 3.59 -5.56
N GLN A 62 -9.25 4.70 -5.71
CA GLN A 62 -9.80 6.04 -5.51
C GLN A 62 -10.92 6.35 -6.52
N TYR A 63 -10.68 6.05 -7.80
CA TYR A 63 -11.68 6.20 -8.85
C TYR A 63 -12.90 5.34 -8.57
N TRP A 64 -12.67 4.06 -8.23
CA TRP A 64 -13.75 3.13 -7.91
C TRP A 64 -14.62 3.65 -6.76
N ALA A 65 -14.01 4.11 -5.66
CA ALA A 65 -14.75 4.66 -4.53
C ALA A 65 -15.52 5.93 -4.89
N TRP A 66 -14.96 6.79 -5.75
CA TRP A 66 -15.64 7.98 -6.26
C TRP A 66 -16.89 7.67 -7.08
N LYS A 67 -16.87 6.58 -7.87
CA LYS A 67 -17.98 6.23 -8.76
C LYS A 67 -19.02 5.30 -8.13
N ASN A 68 -18.62 4.46 -7.18
CA ASN A 68 -19.43 3.33 -6.75
C ASN A 68 -19.82 3.34 -5.28
N ASP A 69 -19.30 4.25 -4.45
CA ASP A 69 -19.60 4.25 -3.02
C ASP A 69 -20.11 5.61 -2.49
N ASP A 70 -20.85 5.56 -1.39
CA ASP A 70 -21.44 6.69 -0.68
C ASP A 70 -21.03 6.70 0.80
N ALA A 71 -20.30 7.74 1.22
CA ALA A 71 -19.86 7.95 2.60
C ALA A 71 -19.80 9.46 2.93
N ASP A 72 -19.85 9.81 4.22
CA ASP A 72 -19.64 11.20 4.65
C ASP A 72 -18.16 11.59 4.63
N TYR A 73 -17.27 10.60 4.85
CA TYR A 73 -15.83 10.72 4.78
C TYR A 73 -15.20 9.58 3.99
N TYR A 74 -14.32 9.93 3.06
CA TYR A 74 -13.55 9.00 2.24
C TYR A 74 -12.07 9.13 2.59
N GLY A 75 -11.39 8.02 2.80
CA GLY A 75 -9.94 8.01 3.01
C GLY A 75 -9.24 6.87 2.31
N PHE A 76 -7.92 7.01 2.14
CA PHE A 76 -7.09 6.03 1.43
C PHE A 76 -5.80 5.81 2.19
N PHE A 77 -5.56 4.56 2.56
CA PHE A 77 -4.31 4.04 3.09
C PHE A 77 -3.70 3.07 2.09
N HIS A 78 -2.39 2.88 2.16
CA HIS A 78 -1.76 1.76 1.46
C HIS A 78 -1.78 0.53 2.36
N TYR A 79 -1.67 -0.65 1.78
CA TYR A 79 -1.56 -1.90 2.54
C TYR A 79 -0.49 -1.88 3.64
N ARG A 80 0.58 -1.08 3.49
CA ARG A 80 1.71 -0.97 4.42
C ARG A 80 1.92 0.41 5.04
N ARG A 81 1.04 1.38 4.81
CA ARG A 81 1.15 2.73 5.38
C ARG A 81 -0.20 3.22 5.87
N TYR A 82 -0.25 3.60 7.14
CA TYR A 82 -1.46 4.04 7.84
C TYR A 82 -1.19 5.41 8.47
N PHE A 83 -2.23 6.18 8.75
CA PHE A 83 -2.06 7.33 9.65
C PHE A 83 -1.86 6.85 11.08
N ALA A 84 -0.93 7.50 11.78
CA ALA A 84 -0.94 7.51 13.23
C ALA A 84 -1.90 8.59 13.70
N PHE A 85 -2.96 8.20 14.40
CA PHE A 85 -3.95 9.08 15.00
C PHE A 85 -3.45 9.68 16.34
N ASP A 86 -2.13 9.86 16.41
CA ASP A 86 -1.41 10.54 17.48
C ASP A 86 -0.50 11.61 16.86
N PRO A 87 -0.94 12.89 16.80
CA PRO A 87 -0.18 13.96 16.14
C PRO A 87 1.21 14.21 16.73
N ASP A 88 1.38 13.85 18.00
CA ASP A 88 2.60 14.03 18.78
C ASP A 88 3.59 12.86 18.59
N LEU A 89 3.20 11.80 17.89
CA LEU A 89 4.10 10.69 17.59
C LEU A 89 5.09 11.09 16.49
N ASP A 90 6.35 11.28 16.86
CA ASP A 90 7.36 11.99 16.05
C ASP A 90 8.62 11.17 15.73
N ARG A 91 8.57 9.85 15.94
CA ARG A 91 9.62 8.93 15.49
C ARG A 91 9.72 8.93 13.96
N ASP A 92 10.92 9.09 13.43
CA ASP A 92 11.19 9.19 11.99
C ASP A 92 12.33 8.25 11.57
N ASP A 93 12.10 7.48 10.51
CA ASP A 93 13.08 6.62 9.84
C ASP A 93 14.04 7.38 8.88
N GLY A 94 13.98 8.72 8.88
CA GLY A 94 14.67 9.60 7.94
C GLY A 94 13.89 9.82 6.64
N TRP A 95 12.77 9.11 6.46
CA TRP A 95 11.88 9.18 5.31
C TRP A 95 10.49 9.71 5.67
N GLY A 96 10.35 10.32 6.85
CA GLY A 96 9.09 10.86 7.35
C GLY A 96 8.08 9.76 7.65
N ASN A 97 8.51 8.55 8.03
CA ASN A 97 7.65 7.47 8.48
C ASN A 97 7.98 7.06 9.92
N ILE A 98 6.95 6.63 10.64
CA ILE A 98 7.11 5.82 11.84
C ILE A 98 7.17 4.35 11.41
N ALA A 99 8.37 3.78 11.43
CA ALA A 99 8.61 2.41 10.96
C ALA A 99 8.28 1.38 12.04
N TYR A 100 7.65 0.28 11.63
CA TYR A 100 7.41 -0.91 12.43
C TYR A 100 7.71 -2.16 11.60
N ASP A 101 8.12 -3.23 12.26
CA ASP A 101 8.32 -4.52 11.58
C ASP A 101 7.00 -5.05 11.03
N ARG A 102 5.92 -5.02 11.81
CA ARG A 102 4.60 -5.52 11.40
C ARG A 102 3.44 -4.82 12.09
N ILE A 103 2.23 -5.03 11.59
CA ILE A 103 0.98 -4.53 12.20
C ILE A 103 0.63 -5.41 13.42
N SER A 104 1.21 -5.09 14.58
CA SER A 104 0.95 -5.78 15.85
C SER A 104 -0.11 -5.07 16.70
N PRO A 105 -0.71 -5.74 17.72
CA PRO A 105 -1.59 -5.08 18.68
C PRO A 105 -0.95 -3.87 19.39
N GLU A 106 0.35 -3.94 19.68
CA GLU A 106 1.12 -2.86 20.29
C GLU A 106 1.25 -1.67 19.33
N ALA A 107 1.60 -1.93 18.07
CA ALA A 107 1.66 -0.89 17.04
C ALA A 107 0.29 -0.22 16.83
N ILE A 108 -0.79 -1.00 16.72
CA ILE A 108 -2.18 -0.50 16.61
C ILE A 108 -2.54 0.42 17.77
N LYS A 109 -2.17 0.03 19.00
CA LYS A 109 -2.42 0.83 20.21
C LYS A 109 -1.61 2.12 20.21
N GLU A 110 -0.33 2.04 19.87
CA GLU A 110 0.59 3.18 19.84
C GLU A 110 0.15 4.25 18.82
N ILE A 111 -0.15 3.83 17.59
CA ILE A 111 -0.60 4.74 16.52
C ILE A 111 -2.07 5.17 16.69
N LYS A 112 -2.71 4.76 17.79
CA LYS A 112 -4.11 5.04 18.12
C LYS A 112 -5.08 4.71 16.98
N LEU A 113 -4.88 3.58 16.28
CA LEU A 113 -5.81 3.06 15.25
C LEU A 113 -7.06 2.45 15.91
N ILE A 114 -7.68 3.21 16.80
CA ILE A 114 -8.78 2.85 17.70
C ILE A 114 -10.03 3.59 17.21
N PRO A 115 -11.17 2.90 17.00
CA PRO A 115 -12.33 3.52 16.34
C PRO A 115 -12.84 4.81 17.00
N SER A 116 -12.88 4.88 18.33
CA SER A 116 -13.32 6.10 19.03
C SER A 116 -12.39 7.28 18.80
N VAL A 117 -11.07 7.05 18.74
CA VAL A 117 -10.06 8.08 18.48
C VAL A 117 -10.10 8.53 17.02
N MET A 118 -10.12 7.57 16.10
CA MET A 118 -10.19 7.83 14.66
C MET A 118 -11.40 8.70 14.33
N LYS A 119 -12.59 8.30 14.79
CA LYS A 119 -13.83 9.06 14.57
C LYS A 119 -13.72 10.48 15.12
N LYS A 120 -13.26 10.63 16.37
CA LYS A 120 -13.11 11.94 17.01
C LYS A 120 -12.23 12.87 16.18
N ILE A 121 -11.10 12.38 15.66
CA ILE A 121 -10.19 13.19 14.84
C ILE A 121 -10.80 13.46 13.47
N VAL A 122 -11.26 12.44 12.75
CA VAL A 122 -11.82 12.58 11.39
C VAL A 122 -12.94 13.59 11.33
N THR A 123 -13.88 13.58 12.27
CA THR A 123 -15.05 14.46 12.25
C THR A 123 -14.74 15.93 12.61
N GLN A 124 -13.52 16.26 13.03
CA GLN A 124 -13.12 17.64 13.34
C GLN A 124 -12.61 18.41 12.12
N TYR A 125 -12.22 17.71 11.06
CA TYR A 125 -11.53 18.26 9.92
C TYR A 125 -12.28 17.95 8.63
N ASP A 126 -12.07 18.79 7.62
CA ASP A 126 -12.63 18.61 6.29
C ASP A 126 -11.65 17.84 5.39
N MET A 127 -10.35 17.99 5.64
CA MET A 127 -9.28 17.23 4.99
C MET A 127 -8.17 16.91 6.01
N ILE A 128 -7.80 15.65 6.09
CA ILE A 128 -6.61 15.16 6.79
C ILE A 128 -5.65 14.61 5.73
N THR A 129 -4.38 14.96 5.80
CA THR A 129 -3.33 14.44 4.93
C THR A 129 -2.11 13.99 5.74
N VAL A 130 -1.09 13.46 5.09
CA VAL A 130 0.19 13.14 5.72
C VAL A 130 0.87 14.40 6.23
N LYS A 131 1.50 14.29 7.41
CA LYS A 131 2.44 15.29 7.89
C LYS A 131 3.55 15.50 6.88
N GLY A 132 3.79 16.75 6.52
CA GLY A 132 4.75 17.10 5.48
C GLY A 132 6.17 16.65 5.84
N ARG A 133 6.83 15.93 4.93
CA ARG A 133 8.24 15.56 5.07
C ARG A 133 9.11 16.71 4.61
N ARG A 134 10.03 17.16 5.46
CA ARG A 134 11.04 18.15 5.07
C ARG A 134 12.17 17.44 4.32
N TYR A 135 12.42 17.87 3.08
CA TYR A 135 13.57 17.36 2.33
C TYR A 135 14.89 17.81 2.97
N PRO A 136 15.92 16.95 2.94
CA PRO A 136 17.25 17.33 3.43
C PRO A 136 17.76 18.52 2.61
N ARG A 137 18.57 19.37 3.24
CA ARG A 137 19.23 20.50 2.56
C ARG A 137 20.37 19.98 1.67
N ILE A 138 20.00 19.27 0.61
CA ILE A 138 20.89 18.85 -0.47
C ILE A 138 20.76 19.90 -1.57
N VAL A 139 21.90 20.23 -2.18
CA VAL A 139 21.96 21.14 -3.32
C VAL A 139 22.29 20.31 -4.55
N GLU A 140 21.37 20.25 -5.50
CA GLU A 140 21.58 19.61 -6.79
C GLU A 140 21.52 20.69 -7.88
N GLY A 141 22.54 20.74 -8.75
CA GLY A 141 22.62 21.78 -9.79
C GLY A 141 22.64 23.22 -9.24
N GLY A 142 23.06 23.44 -7.99
CA GLY A 142 23.11 24.76 -7.36
C GLY A 142 21.80 25.25 -6.73
N LYS A 143 20.74 24.44 -6.70
CA LYS A 143 19.47 24.76 -6.04
C LYS A 143 19.18 23.82 -4.86
N PRO A 144 18.60 24.32 -3.75
CA PRO A 144 18.07 23.46 -2.69
C PRO A 144 17.01 22.51 -3.25
N LEU A 145 16.95 21.28 -2.74
CA LEU A 145 15.94 20.31 -3.12
C LEU A 145 14.54 20.78 -2.65
N ASP A 146 13.68 21.12 -3.61
CA ASP A 146 12.25 21.41 -3.43
C ASP A 146 11.40 20.29 -4.08
N VAL A 147 10.07 20.36 -3.94
CA VAL A 147 9.13 19.37 -4.50
C VAL A 147 9.30 19.18 -6.00
N TYR A 148 9.53 20.26 -6.75
CA TYR A 148 9.70 20.19 -8.20
C TYR A 148 11.02 19.54 -8.60
N HIS A 149 12.13 19.92 -7.95
CA HIS A 149 13.44 19.37 -8.27
C HIS A 149 13.57 17.92 -7.81
N GLU A 150 12.91 17.53 -6.70
CA GLU A 150 12.84 16.13 -6.27
C GLU A 150 12.20 15.22 -7.32
N TYR A 151 11.14 15.70 -8.00
CA TYR A 151 10.57 14.97 -9.12
C TYR A 151 11.59 14.88 -10.26
N GLY A 152 12.01 13.64 -10.54
CA GLY A 152 13.03 13.32 -11.54
C GLY A 152 14.45 13.14 -11.00
N VAL A 153 14.65 13.19 -9.67
CA VAL A 153 15.88 12.66 -9.04
C VAL A 153 15.90 11.14 -9.14
N ALA A 154 14.76 10.50 -8.88
CA ALA A 154 14.61 9.07 -9.11
C ALA A 154 14.71 8.77 -10.61
N SER A 155 15.53 7.79 -10.98
CA SER A 155 15.79 7.45 -12.39
C SER A 155 14.55 7.05 -13.18
N PHE A 156 13.48 6.65 -12.49
CA PHE A 156 12.20 6.21 -13.06
C PHE A 156 11.14 7.33 -13.07
N GLN A 157 11.50 8.57 -12.77
CA GLN A 157 10.62 9.73 -12.86
C GLN A 157 11.22 10.71 -13.88
N HIS A 158 10.42 11.25 -14.79
CA HIS A 158 10.90 12.25 -15.73
C HIS A 158 10.23 13.59 -15.47
N ARG A 159 11.05 14.62 -15.21
CA ARG A 159 10.55 15.97 -14.89
C ARG A 159 9.63 16.55 -15.96
N LYS A 160 9.87 16.22 -17.24
CA LYS A 160 9.00 16.59 -18.36
C LYS A 160 7.54 16.16 -18.16
N ASP A 161 7.29 15.05 -17.46
CA ASP A 161 5.93 14.54 -17.24
C ASP A 161 5.19 15.41 -16.23
N LEU A 162 5.92 15.91 -15.22
CA LEU A 162 5.42 16.88 -14.26
C LEU A 162 5.18 18.23 -14.95
N ASP A 163 6.08 18.68 -15.82
CA ASP A 163 5.90 19.92 -16.59
C ASP A 163 4.59 19.89 -17.40
N ILE A 164 4.38 18.82 -18.17
CA ILE A 164 3.14 18.62 -18.95
C ILE A 164 1.91 18.63 -18.03
N THR A 165 2.00 18.00 -16.87
CA THR A 165 0.89 17.96 -15.89
C THR A 165 0.59 19.33 -15.30
N LEU A 166 1.61 20.13 -15.00
CA LEU A 166 1.44 21.49 -14.50
C LEU A 166 0.87 22.42 -15.57
N ASP A 167 1.22 22.21 -16.84
CA ASP A 167 0.62 22.94 -17.96
C ASP A 167 -0.87 22.61 -18.12
N VAL A 168 -1.23 21.32 -18.09
CA VAL A 168 -2.64 20.88 -18.08
C VAL A 168 -3.42 21.50 -16.91
N LEU A 169 -2.83 21.50 -15.71
CA LEU A 169 -3.42 22.12 -14.52
C LEU A 169 -3.68 23.61 -14.75
N LYS A 170 -2.71 24.37 -15.26
CA LYS A 170 -2.85 25.81 -15.50
C LYS A 170 -3.86 26.14 -16.60
N GLU A 171 -3.95 25.30 -17.64
CA GLU A 171 -4.91 25.46 -18.72
C GLU A 171 -6.35 25.25 -18.25
N LYS A 172 -6.60 24.18 -17.48
CA LYS A 172 -7.95 23.74 -17.11
C LYS A 172 -8.44 24.31 -15.79
N TYR A 173 -7.52 24.57 -14.85
CA TYR A 173 -7.78 24.98 -13.48
C TYR A 173 -6.84 26.09 -13.02
N PRO A 174 -6.85 27.26 -13.70
CA PRO A 174 -5.92 28.36 -13.42
C PRO A 174 -6.01 28.88 -11.97
N GLU A 175 -7.13 28.67 -11.28
CA GLU A 175 -7.29 29.03 -9.86
C GLU A 175 -6.37 28.22 -8.91
N PHE A 176 -5.79 27.11 -9.37
CA PHE A 176 -4.79 26.34 -8.62
C PHE A 176 -3.35 26.75 -8.93
N ALA A 177 -3.12 27.66 -9.90
CA ALA A 177 -1.76 28.00 -10.36
C ALA A 177 -0.87 28.53 -9.22
N ASP A 178 -1.38 29.43 -8.40
CA ASP A 178 -0.62 29.98 -7.25
C ASP A 178 -0.28 28.90 -6.21
N ALA A 179 -1.20 27.97 -5.96
CA ALA A 179 -0.95 26.86 -5.05
C ALA A 179 0.04 25.86 -5.63
N ALA A 180 -0.01 25.61 -6.94
CA ALA A 180 0.93 24.77 -7.65
C ALA A 180 2.35 25.34 -7.59
N GLU A 181 2.51 26.63 -7.90
CA GLU A 181 3.81 27.30 -7.84
C GLU A 181 4.39 27.32 -6.43
N GLU A 182 3.56 27.61 -5.42
CA GLU A 182 3.99 27.59 -4.02
C GLU A 182 4.45 26.20 -3.58
N TYR A 183 3.64 25.17 -3.85
CA TYR A 183 3.95 23.81 -3.44
C TYR A 183 5.19 23.26 -4.16
N MET A 184 5.34 23.53 -5.46
CA MET A 184 6.51 23.12 -6.23
C MET A 184 7.83 23.71 -5.70
N LYS A 185 7.79 24.92 -5.13
CA LYS A 185 8.95 25.59 -4.50
C LYS A 185 9.13 25.23 -3.02
N SER A 186 8.23 24.43 -2.45
CA SER A 186 8.29 24.01 -1.06
C SER A 186 9.43 23.00 -0.84
N ASN A 187 10.08 23.06 0.31
CA ASN A 187 10.98 21.99 0.78
C ASN A 187 10.26 20.99 1.71
N VAL A 188 8.94 21.06 1.77
CA VAL A 188 8.07 20.17 2.54
C VAL A 188 7.10 19.50 1.57
N ALA A 189 7.14 18.18 1.51
CA ALA A 189 6.33 17.37 0.61
C ALA A 189 5.29 16.53 1.37
N HIS A 190 4.07 16.48 0.85
CA HIS A 190 3.00 15.59 1.30
C HIS A 190 2.96 14.36 0.39
N GLU A 191 3.74 13.34 0.74
CA GLU A 191 3.94 12.13 -0.05
C GLU A 191 2.80 11.10 0.12
N CYS A 192 2.79 10.05 -0.70
CA CYS A 192 1.94 8.87 -0.61
C CYS A 192 0.46 9.02 -1.04
N ASN A 193 -0.06 10.19 -1.45
CA ASN A 193 -1.50 10.30 -1.81
C ASN A 193 -2.47 9.81 -0.71
N MET A 194 -2.04 9.80 0.57
CA MET A 194 -2.90 9.38 1.67
C MET A 194 -3.66 10.57 2.23
N PHE A 195 -4.97 10.43 2.35
CA PHE A 195 -5.84 11.44 2.90
C PHE A 195 -7.10 10.84 3.53
N ILE A 196 -7.80 11.64 4.31
CA ILE A 196 -9.21 11.45 4.69
C ILE A 196 -9.92 12.78 4.43
N MET A 197 -10.93 12.78 3.56
CA MET A 197 -11.65 13.97 3.12
C MET A 197 -13.15 13.82 3.37
N ARG A 198 -13.81 14.92 3.72
CA ARG A 198 -15.26 15.02 3.70
C ARG A 198 -15.78 14.84 2.27
N LYS A 199 -16.96 14.23 2.11
CA LYS A 199 -17.55 13.88 0.81
C LYS A 199 -17.43 14.98 -0.24
N GLU A 200 -17.83 16.20 0.07
CA GLU A 200 -17.87 17.28 -0.91
C GLU A 200 -16.47 17.69 -1.40
N ILE A 201 -15.46 17.56 -0.53
CA ILE A 201 -14.06 17.79 -0.90
C ILE A 201 -13.53 16.63 -1.72
N PHE A 202 -13.79 15.40 -1.28
CA PHE A 202 -13.35 14.19 -1.99
C PHE A 202 -13.87 14.15 -3.44
N HIS A 203 -15.16 14.42 -3.65
CA HIS A 203 -15.75 14.41 -4.98
C HIS A 203 -15.15 15.48 -5.90
N LYS A 204 -14.97 16.71 -5.39
CA LYS A 204 -14.31 17.79 -6.14
C LYS A 204 -12.86 17.49 -6.43
N TYR A 205 -12.16 16.87 -5.47
CA TYR A 205 -10.78 16.43 -5.66
C TYR A 205 -10.69 15.37 -6.77
N CYS A 206 -11.58 14.37 -6.78
CA CYS A 206 -11.56 13.33 -7.81
C CYS A 206 -11.91 13.88 -9.19
N GLU A 207 -12.92 14.75 -9.28
CA GLU A 207 -13.26 15.43 -10.54
C GLU A 207 -12.05 16.19 -11.09
N TRP A 208 -11.41 17.01 -10.26
CA TRP A 208 -10.20 17.76 -10.60
C TRP A 208 -9.01 16.86 -10.96
N LEU A 209 -8.70 15.88 -10.11
CA LEU A 209 -7.54 15.00 -10.25
C LEU A 209 -7.62 14.16 -11.53
N PHE A 210 -8.73 13.44 -11.72
CA PHE A 210 -8.85 12.54 -12.86
C PHE A 210 -9.00 13.30 -14.18
N ASP A 211 -9.64 14.47 -14.18
CA ASP A 211 -9.72 15.31 -15.37
C ASP A 211 -8.35 15.87 -15.80
N ILE A 212 -7.45 16.15 -14.85
CA ILE A 212 -6.05 16.49 -15.14
C ILE A 212 -5.29 15.24 -15.63
N LEU A 213 -5.33 14.14 -14.88
CA LEU A 213 -4.53 12.95 -15.20
C LEU A 213 -4.93 12.32 -16.54
N PHE A 214 -6.23 12.26 -16.87
CA PHE A 214 -6.68 11.76 -18.17
C PHE A 214 -6.25 12.65 -19.33
N GLU A 215 -6.10 13.95 -19.10
CA GLU A 215 -5.58 14.86 -20.13
C GLU A 215 -4.05 14.75 -20.24
N THR A 216 -3.34 14.68 -19.12
CA THR A 216 -1.91 14.38 -19.08
C THR A 216 -1.59 13.07 -19.81
N GLU A 217 -2.35 12.00 -19.55
CA GLU A 217 -2.15 10.68 -20.18
C GLU A 217 -2.16 10.73 -21.70
N LYS A 218 -2.98 11.60 -22.30
CA LYS A 218 -3.03 11.78 -23.76
C LYS A 218 -1.81 12.51 -24.31
N ARG A 219 -1.16 13.34 -23.49
CA ARG A 219 -0.02 14.19 -23.88
C ARG A 219 1.33 13.52 -23.62
N LEU A 220 1.38 12.50 -22.76
CA LEU A 220 2.61 11.76 -22.48
C LEU A 220 2.90 10.70 -23.54
N ASP A 221 4.17 10.60 -23.93
CA ASP A 221 4.71 9.44 -24.63
C ASP A 221 5.38 8.49 -23.63
N MET A 222 4.68 7.39 -23.35
CA MET A 222 5.12 6.33 -22.44
C MET A 222 5.61 5.07 -23.18
N THR A 223 5.81 5.13 -24.51
CA THR A 223 6.08 3.96 -25.37
C THR A 223 7.26 3.12 -24.88
N TRP A 224 8.28 3.77 -24.30
CA TRP A 224 9.53 3.15 -23.88
C TRP A 224 9.75 3.13 -22.37
N TYR A 225 8.70 3.41 -21.59
CA TYR A 225 8.81 3.39 -20.14
C TYR A 225 9.00 1.95 -19.64
N SER A 226 9.93 1.79 -18.71
CA SER A 226 10.05 0.61 -17.85
C SER A 226 8.80 0.39 -17.00
N VAL A 227 8.73 -0.76 -16.33
CA VAL A 227 7.62 -1.08 -15.41
C VAL A 227 7.52 -0.03 -14.29
N GLU A 228 8.65 0.45 -13.80
CA GLU A 228 8.72 1.47 -12.76
C GLU A 228 8.30 2.85 -13.26
N GLU A 229 8.74 3.25 -14.46
CA GLU A 229 8.39 4.52 -15.10
C GLU A 229 6.91 4.56 -15.49
N TYR A 230 6.34 3.43 -15.92
CA TYR A 230 4.94 3.34 -16.37
C TYR A 230 3.94 3.73 -15.28
N ARG A 231 4.35 3.71 -14.00
CA ARG A 231 3.60 4.17 -12.82
C ARG A 231 3.49 5.69 -12.69
N VAL A 232 3.87 6.42 -13.74
CA VAL A 232 3.91 7.89 -13.81
C VAL A 232 2.64 8.56 -13.29
N MET A 233 1.44 8.04 -13.57
CA MET A 233 0.20 8.65 -13.09
C MET A 233 0.08 8.61 -11.56
N GLY A 234 0.51 7.50 -10.93
CA GLY A 234 0.62 7.41 -9.48
C GLY A 234 1.57 8.46 -8.90
N TYR A 235 2.76 8.61 -9.51
CA TYR A 235 3.74 9.61 -9.05
C TYR A 235 3.22 11.04 -9.22
N LEU A 236 2.64 11.37 -10.37
CA LEU A 236 2.09 12.70 -10.64
C LEU A 236 0.95 13.04 -9.68
N ALA A 237 0.09 12.06 -9.36
CA ALA A 237 -0.97 12.26 -8.39
C ALA A 237 -0.45 12.66 -7.00
N GLU A 238 0.71 12.15 -6.56
CA GLU A 238 1.34 12.57 -5.30
C GLU A 238 1.58 14.08 -5.26
N ARG A 239 1.95 14.66 -6.40
CA ARG A 239 2.28 16.07 -6.50
C ARG A 239 0.98 16.86 -6.57
N LEU A 240 0.00 16.39 -7.34
CA LEU A 240 -1.34 16.98 -7.43
C LEU A 240 -2.07 16.97 -6.07
N CYS A 241 -1.95 15.91 -5.26
CA CYS A 241 -2.53 15.85 -3.92
C CYS A 241 -1.95 16.94 -3.00
N GLY A 242 -0.63 17.16 -3.04
CA GLY A 242 0.01 18.23 -2.28
C GLY A 242 -0.39 19.64 -2.76
N ILE A 243 -0.55 19.85 -4.07
CA ILE A 243 -1.09 21.09 -4.63
C ILE A 243 -2.52 21.33 -4.12
N TYR A 244 -3.37 20.31 -4.17
CA TYR A 244 -4.76 20.40 -3.74
C TYR A 244 -4.86 20.74 -2.24
N TYR A 245 -4.03 20.10 -1.41
CA TYR A 245 -3.90 20.44 0.01
C TYR A 245 -3.48 21.90 0.22
N THR A 246 -2.45 22.36 -0.52
CA THR A 246 -1.92 23.74 -0.46
C THR A 246 -2.99 24.76 -0.84
N TYR A 247 -3.82 24.43 -1.83
CA TYR A 247 -4.95 25.26 -2.25
C TYR A 247 -6.05 25.33 -1.17
N LEU A 248 -6.41 24.19 -0.58
CA LEU A 248 -7.46 24.13 0.44
C LEU A 248 -7.06 24.74 1.78
N SER A 249 -5.81 24.58 2.22
CA SER A 249 -5.32 25.09 3.50
C SER A 249 -5.38 26.63 3.60
N LYS A 250 -5.37 27.32 2.44
CA LYS A 250 -5.56 28.78 2.35
C LYS A 250 -7.01 29.22 2.57
N LYS A 251 -7.98 28.31 2.50
CA LYS A 251 -9.40 28.64 2.65
C LYS A 251 -9.81 28.60 4.11
N LYS A 252 -10.13 29.77 4.69
CA LYS A 252 -10.53 29.90 6.11
C LYS A 252 -11.73 29.02 6.52
N SER A 253 -12.58 28.65 5.58
CA SER A 253 -13.76 27.81 5.81
C SER A 253 -13.47 26.31 5.82
N ILE A 254 -12.25 25.89 5.47
CA ILE A 254 -11.85 24.49 5.36
C ILE A 254 -10.84 24.20 6.47
N LYS A 255 -11.14 23.20 7.31
CA LYS A 255 -10.26 22.75 8.39
C LYS A 255 -9.37 21.63 7.87
N CYS A 256 -8.12 21.96 7.63
CA CYS A 256 -7.08 21.01 7.25
C CYS A 256 -6.31 20.50 8.48
N PHE A 257 -5.85 19.25 8.43
CA PHE A 257 -4.98 18.67 9.45
C PHE A 257 -3.97 17.68 8.87
N GLU A 258 -2.90 17.46 9.62
CA GLU A 258 -1.80 16.59 9.25
C GLU A 258 -1.60 15.51 10.31
N LEU A 259 -1.49 14.27 9.87
CA LEU A 259 -1.16 13.14 10.74
C LEU A 259 0.15 12.49 10.30
N PRO A 260 1.00 12.05 11.25
CA PRO A 260 2.15 11.21 10.92
C PRO A 260 1.71 9.96 10.15
N LYS A 261 2.57 9.48 9.26
CA LYS A 261 2.36 8.23 8.51
C LYS A 261 3.27 7.13 9.02
N THR A 262 2.78 5.90 8.99
CA THR A 262 3.56 4.71 9.36
C THR A 262 4.13 4.03 8.12
N LEU A 263 5.13 3.19 8.33
CA LEU A 263 5.59 2.19 7.38
C LEU A 263 5.69 0.83 8.09
N PHE A 264 4.94 -0.15 7.61
CA PHE A 264 5.04 -1.53 8.06
C PHE A 264 5.89 -2.34 7.07
N HIS A 265 6.99 -2.94 7.54
CA HIS A 265 7.87 -3.71 6.66
C HIS A 265 7.23 -5.03 6.21
N ASP A 266 6.57 -5.72 7.14
CA ASP A 266 5.78 -6.92 6.89
C ASP A 266 4.29 -6.67 7.10
N THR A 267 3.53 -7.09 6.10
CA THR A 267 2.06 -7.02 6.06
C THR A 267 1.46 -8.36 5.68
N SER A 268 2.25 -9.44 5.72
CA SER A 268 1.76 -10.79 5.48
C SER A 268 0.61 -11.11 6.45
N PRO A 269 -0.43 -11.82 5.99
CA PRO A 269 -1.44 -12.37 6.88
C PRO A 269 -0.77 -13.20 7.97
N ASN A 270 -1.19 -13.01 9.22
CA ASN A 270 -0.77 -13.86 10.32
C ASN A 270 -1.45 -15.22 10.16
N GLU A 271 -0.90 -16.09 9.31
CA GLU A 271 -1.40 -17.43 9.11
C GLU A 271 -1.05 -18.25 10.36
N GLN A 272 -2.03 -18.59 11.19
CA GLN A 272 -1.78 -19.59 12.22
C GLN A 272 -1.66 -20.96 11.55
N LEU A 273 -0.51 -21.63 11.75
CA LEU A 273 -0.33 -23.01 11.33
C LEU A 273 -1.33 -23.89 12.05
N LYS A 274 -2.35 -24.34 11.31
CA LYS A 274 -3.28 -25.37 11.80
C LYS A 274 -2.69 -26.76 11.52
N PRO A 275 -2.87 -27.72 12.44
CA PRO A 275 -2.57 -29.13 12.17
C PRO A 275 -3.38 -29.60 10.96
N VAL A 276 -2.73 -30.30 10.03
CA VAL A 276 -3.44 -31.01 8.93
C VAL A 276 -4.04 -32.33 9.38
N PHE A 277 -3.55 -32.86 10.50
CA PHE A 277 -4.01 -34.08 11.15
C PHE A 277 -4.35 -33.76 12.60
N GLU A 278 -5.53 -34.16 13.06
CA GLU A 278 -6.01 -33.86 14.43
C GLU A 278 -5.07 -34.43 15.51
N ASN A 279 -4.55 -35.64 15.30
CA ASN A 279 -3.61 -36.33 16.19
C ASN A 279 -2.28 -36.65 15.49
N GLY A 280 -1.89 -35.83 14.51
CA GLY A 280 -0.65 -36.02 13.77
C GLY A 280 0.59 -35.71 14.59
N VAL A 281 1.72 -36.28 14.20
CA VAL A 281 3.03 -35.94 14.77
C VAL A 281 3.63 -34.79 13.99
N PRO A 282 3.72 -33.58 14.58
CA PRO A 282 4.37 -32.45 13.93
C PRO A 282 5.89 -32.64 13.93
N ILE A 283 6.51 -32.48 12.76
CA ILE A 283 7.96 -32.47 12.60
C ILE A 283 8.33 -31.14 11.97
N VAL A 284 8.99 -30.27 12.72
CA VAL A 284 9.38 -28.93 12.25
C VAL A 284 10.86 -28.92 11.88
N LEU A 285 11.15 -28.56 10.64
CA LEU A 285 12.49 -28.44 10.08
C LEU A 285 12.72 -27.01 9.60
N SER A 286 13.97 -26.59 9.50
CA SER A 286 14.33 -25.27 8.95
C SER A 286 15.49 -25.40 7.97
N ALA A 287 15.36 -24.79 6.78
CA ALA A 287 16.40 -24.82 5.76
C ALA A 287 16.29 -23.65 4.77
N ASN A 288 17.40 -23.36 4.10
CA ASN A 288 17.48 -22.46 2.95
C ASN A 288 17.78 -23.29 1.68
N ASP A 289 17.79 -22.67 0.50
CA ASP A 289 17.95 -23.42 -0.77
C ASP A 289 19.28 -24.19 -0.85
N LYS A 290 20.34 -23.64 -0.28
CA LYS A 290 21.66 -24.31 -0.19
C LYS A 290 21.60 -25.61 0.59
N PHE A 291 20.73 -25.71 1.60
CA PHE A 291 20.53 -26.91 2.39
C PHE A 291 19.44 -27.85 1.84
N ALA A 292 18.77 -27.50 0.75
CA ALA A 292 17.68 -28.31 0.18
C ALA A 292 18.04 -29.78 -0.11
N PRO A 293 19.24 -30.13 -0.64
CA PRO A 293 19.60 -31.52 -0.86
C PRO A 293 19.71 -32.34 0.44
N TYR A 294 20.22 -31.73 1.52
CA TYR A 294 20.33 -32.38 2.83
C TYR A 294 18.98 -32.50 3.52
N LEU A 295 18.14 -31.46 3.37
CA LEU A 295 16.75 -31.48 3.82
C LEU A 295 15.98 -32.63 3.15
N ASP A 296 16.14 -32.82 1.84
CA ASP A 296 15.51 -33.92 1.12
C ASP A 296 15.92 -35.27 1.71
N VAL A 297 17.23 -35.54 1.85
CA VAL A 297 17.73 -36.79 2.45
C VAL A 297 17.14 -37.04 3.84
N MET A 298 17.06 -36.00 4.68
CA MET A 298 16.43 -36.10 5.99
C MET A 298 14.95 -36.46 5.90
N ILE A 299 14.19 -35.80 5.02
CA ILE A 299 12.76 -36.06 4.82
C ILE A 299 12.55 -37.48 4.25
N GLN A 300 13.35 -37.92 3.28
CA GLN A 300 13.28 -39.29 2.75
C GLN A 300 13.55 -40.33 3.85
N SER A 301 14.49 -40.06 4.76
CA SER A 301 14.75 -40.93 5.91
C SER A 301 13.54 -41.00 6.84
N ILE A 302 12.90 -39.87 7.15
CA ILE A 302 11.66 -39.82 7.94
C ILE A 302 10.55 -40.62 7.24
N VAL A 303 10.32 -40.38 5.95
CA VAL A 303 9.28 -41.07 5.15
C VAL A 303 9.51 -42.57 5.11
N SER A 304 10.75 -43.03 4.98
CA SER A 304 11.11 -44.44 4.91
C SER A 304 10.91 -45.18 6.24
N ASN A 305 11.01 -44.47 7.37
CA ASN A 305 10.90 -45.04 8.71
C ASN A 305 9.58 -44.69 9.42
N ALA A 306 8.69 -43.97 8.75
CA ALA A 306 7.40 -43.57 9.30
C ALA A 306 6.49 -44.80 9.53
N SER A 307 5.84 -44.84 10.69
CA SER A 307 4.85 -45.88 10.98
C SER A 307 3.62 -45.68 10.07
N PRO A 308 3.11 -46.74 9.43
CA PRO A 308 1.92 -46.63 8.58
C PRO A 308 0.64 -46.34 9.40
N THR A 309 0.69 -46.51 10.72
CA THR A 309 -0.48 -46.30 11.63
C THR A 309 -0.53 -44.91 12.24
N ARG A 310 0.50 -44.08 12.03
CA ARG A 310 0.51 -42.69 12.50
C ARG A 310 0.48 -41.72 11.33
N GLN A 311 -0.01 -40.52 11.61
CA GLN A 311 0.01 -39.41 10.67
C GLN A 311 1.15 -38.45 11.03
N TYR A 312 1.79 -37.87 10.01
CA TYR A 312 2.98 -37.02 10.18
C TYR A 312 2.80 -35.71 9.40
N ASP A 313 2.92 -34.58 10.08
CA ASP A 313 2.89 -33.25 9.47
C ASP A 313 4.30 -32.66 9.49
N ILE A 314 5.01 -32.76 8.36
CA ILE A 314 6.35 -32.24 8.18
C ILE A 314 6.23 -30.78 7.72
N ILE A 315 6.69 -29.86 8.56
CA ILE A 315 6.63 -28.42 8.34
C ILE A 315 8.05 -27.91 8.14
N VAL A 316 8.35 -27.47 6.92
CA VAL A 316 9.65 -26.89 6.56
C VAL A 316 9.55 -25.37 6.60
N LEU A 317 10.17 -24.78 7.60
CA LEU A 317 10.42 -23.36 7.72
C LEU A 317 11.53 -22.97 6.72
N PHE A 318 11.25 -22.08 5.77
CA PHE A 318 12.24 -21.69 4.75
C PHE A 318 12.24 -20.20 4.43
N ASN A 319 13.34 -19.67 3.89
CA ASN A 319 13.36 -18.28 3.40
C ASN A 319 13.42 -18.20 1.87
N ASP A 320 14.28 -19.01 1.25
CA ASP A 320 14.68 -18.86 -0.15
C ASP A 320 14.71 -20.19 -0.95
N ILE A 321 14.24 -21.32 -0.40
CA ILE A 321 14.13 -22.58 -1.14
C ILE A 321 13.34 -22.35 -2.44
N SER A 322 13.93 -22.74 -3.57
CA SER A 322 13.33 -22.59 -4.89
C SER A 322 12.08 -23.46 -5.04
N GLU A 323 11.14 -23.02 -5.88
CA GLU A 323 9.92 -23.79 -6.13
C GLU A 323 10.23 -25.19 -6.67
N LYS A 324 11.22 -25.30 -7.56
CA LYS A 324 11.73 -26.58 -8.06
C LYS A 324 12.13 -27.51 -6.92
N ASN A 325 12.93 -27.04 -5.97
CA ASN A 325 13.40 -27.86 -4.86
C ASN A 325 12.26 -28.23 -3.90
N ARG A 326 11.33 -27.30 -3.61
CA ARG A 326 10.14 -27.60 -2.80
C ARG A 326 9.31 -28.72 -3.44
N ASN A 327 9.10 -28.66 -4.77
CA ASN A 327 8.35 -29.66 -5.50
C ASN A 327 9.04 -31.03 -5.47
N LEU A 328 10.37 -31.08 -5.66
CA LEU A 328 11.14 -32.33 -5.57
C LEU A 328 11.05 -32.97 -4.18
N ILE A 329 11.22 -32.19 -3.13
CA ILE A 329 11.12 -32.68 -1.74
C ILE A 329 9.70 -33.18 -1.45
N ALA A 330 8.67 -32.43 -1.83
CA ALA A 330 7.27 -32.82 -1.63
C ALA A 330 6.93 -34.12 -2.40
N TRP A 331 7.50 -34.30 -3.58
CA TRP A 331 7.31 -35.49 -4.41
C TRP A 331 7.72 -36.79 -3.69
N GLY A 332 8.68 -36.74 -2.76
CA GLY A 332 9.13 -37.86 -1.96
C GLY A 332 8.04 -38.57 -1.15
N ALA A 333 6.98 -37.84 -0.78
CA ALA A 333 5.85 -38.37 -0.03
C ALA A 333 4.56 -38.48 -0.86
N ARG A 334 4.61 -38.30 -2.19
CA ARG A 334 3.41 -38.23 -3.05
C ARG A 334 2.50 -39.46 -2.95
N ASP A 335 3.09 -40.62 -2.70
CA ASP A 335 2.40 -41.92 -2.63
C ASP A 335 1.99 -42.27 -1.17
N LYS A 336 2.15 -41.35 -0.22
CA LYS A 336 1.86 -41.53 1.21
C LYS A 336 0.67 -40.68 1.63
N THR A 337 -0.43 -41.33 2.03
CA THR A 337 -1.65 -40.64 2.50
C THR A 337 -1.57 -40.20 3.96
N ASN A 338 -0.63 -40.75 4.73
CA ASN A 338 -0.43 -40.45 6.15
C ASN A 338 0.70 -39.43 6.42
N ILE A 339 1.30 -38.84 5.39
CA ILE A 339 2.39 -37.87 5.52
C ILE A 339 2.04 -36.61 4.72
N SER A 340 2.13 -35.45 5.36
CA SER A 340 2.03 -34.14 4.74
C SER A 340 3.38 -33.44 4.81
N ILE A 341 3.77 -32.76 3.72
CA ILE A 341 4.97 -31.90 3.68
C ILE A 341 4.50 -30.50 3.28
N ARG A 342 4.71 -29.51 4.15
CA ARG A 342 4.33 -28.12 3.93
C ARG A 342 5.54 -27.21 4.08
N PHE A 343 5.61 -26.19 3.22
CA PHE A 343 6.67 -25.20 3.25
C PHE A 343 6.12 -23.86 3.72
N ILE A 344 6.65 -23.36 4.83
CA ILE A 344 6.21 -22.13 5.47
C ILE A 344 7.34 -21.12 5.40
N ARG A 345 7.07 -19.97 4.79
CA ARG A 345 8.10 -18.96 4.59
C ARG A 345 8.34 -18.20 5.89
N VAL A 346 9.54 -18.29 6.46
CA VAL A 346 9.86 -17.77 7.81
C VAL A 346 9.68 -16.26 7.91
N CYS A 347 9.99 -15.51 6.84
CA CYS A 347 9.79 -14.06 6.81
C CYS A 347 8.32 -13.61 6.79
N GLU A 348 7.36 -14.55 6.78
CA GLU A 348 5.94 -14.25 7.02
C GLU A 348 5.57 -14.37 8.52
N TYR A 349 6.50 -14.81 9.36
CA TYR A 349 6.25 -15.14 10.78
C TYR A 349 7.21 -14.48 11.77
N PHE A 350 8.43 -14.12 11.35
CA PHE A 350 9.50 -13.57 12.20
C PHE A 350 10.06 -12.26 11.67
#